data_AF-A0A430HDK4-F1
#
_entry.id   AF-A0A430HDK4-F1
#
_cell.length_a   1.000
_cell.length_b   1.000
_cell.length_c   1.000
_cell.angle_alpha   90.00
_cell.angle_beta   90.00
_cell.angle_gamma   90.00
#
_symmetry.space_group_name_H-M   'P 1'
#
loop_
_entity.id
_entity.type
_entity.pdbx_description
1 polymer ?
#
loop_
_entity_poly.entity_id
_entity_poly.type
_entity_poly.pdbx_seq_one_letter_code
_entity_poly.pdbx_strand_id
1 'polypeptide(L)'
;MRRQAAGICWPLDATVGHIAVESDRVSGEFPADQGLDGVLDCLLVAAGKYRNGAARHWCRTHQTYWGVKADLAAWAASGRQRCARHADKMGYALHPPVIDLAACAGATIAGTADGAMEAAIARAGASTAPLTLRCAALAIRDSGGSALFPGTAIVQVNITPPALLAYSAARAAGQALGCVNCARCAHPHLDLGSFAQTPHRRHYCGNCGSDSTHSPDAMISSPLHALSIKFDGLLTIM
;
A
#
# COMPACT_ATOMS: atom_id res chain seq x y z
N MET A 1 2.76 -3.90 24.44
CA MET A 1 1.52 -3.18 24.79
C MET A 1 0.77 -2.88 23.50
N ARG A 2 -0.53 -3.17 23.42
CA ARG A 2 -1.34 -2.79 22.25
C ARG A 2 -1.47 -1.27 22.19
N ARG A 3 -1.20 -0.68 21.03
CA ARG A 3 -1.30 0.76 20.80
C ARG A 3 -1.94 1.07 19.45
N GLN A 4 -2.53 2.25 19.35
CA GLN A 4 -3.05 2.81 18.11
C GLN A 4 -2.31 4.12 17.81
N ALA A 5 -1.56 4.15 16.71
CA ALA A 5 -0.70 5.28 16.34
C ALA A 5 -0.82 5.58 14.85
N ALA A 6 -0.43 6.78 14.44
CA ALA A 6 -0.18 7.07 13.03
C ALA A 6 0.92 6.12 12.53
N GLY A 7 0.69 5.40 11.45
CA GLY A 7 1.64 4.42 10.96
C GLY A 7 1.30 3.83 9.61
N ILE A 8 2.31 3.22 9.02
CA ILE A 8 2.23 2.46 7.77
C ILE A 8 2.57 1.02 8.11
N CYS A 9 1.84 0.09 7.52
CA CYS A 9 2.14 -1.33 7.65
C CYS A 9 2.02 -2.05 6.32
N TRP A 10 2.76 -3.14 6.19
CA TRP A 10 2.72 -3.98 5.01
C TRP A 10 2.94 -5.46 5.38
N PRO A 11 2.23 -6.37 4.69
CA PRO A 11 2.55 -7.79 4.75
C PRO A 11 3.92 -8.06 4.13
N LEU A 12 4.66 -9.03 4.66
CA LEU A 12 5.99 -9.40 4.16
C LEU A 12 5.92 -10.20 2.85
N ASP A 13 4.89 -11.04 2.70
CA ASP A 13 4.75 -12.00 1.60
C ASP A 13 3.47 -11.80 0.77
N ALA A 14 3.03 -10.55 0.55
CA ALA A 14 1.83 -10.33 -0.26
C ALA A 14 2.13 -10.17 -1.75
N THR A 15 1.18 -10.63 -2.56
CA THR A 15 1.16 -10.43 -4.02
C THR A 15 0.35 -9.22 -4.44
N VAL A 16 -0.30 -8.53 -3.49
CA VAL A 16 -1.03 -7.28 -3.68
C VAL A 16 -0.85 -6.37 -2.48
N GLY A 17 -1.00 -5.06 -2.68
CA GLY A 17 -0.90 -4.09 -1.58
C GLY A 17 -2.08 -3.14 -1.47
N HIS A 18 -2.27 -2.62 -0.27
CA HIS A 18 -3.17 -1.51 0.02
C HIS A 18 -2.36 -0.29 0.46
N ILE A 19 -2.23 0.65 -0.46
CA ILE A 19 -1.29 1.78 -0.39
C ILE A 19 -2.03 3.11 -0.29
N ALA A 20 -3.23 3.20 -0.87
CA ALA A 20 -4.14 4.33 -0.65
C ALA A 20 -4.72 4.26 0.77
N VAL A 21 -4.84 5.41 1.42
CA VAL A 21 -5.10 5.47 2.86
C VAL A 21 -6.43 6.17 3.14
N GLU A 22 -7.37 5.46 3.75
CA GLU A 22 -8.59 6.07 4.34
C GLU A 22 -8.34 6.54 5.79
N SER A 23 -7.35 5.96 6.49
CA SER A 23 -6.96 6.28 7.87
C SER A 23 -5.45 6.11 8.04
N ASP A 24 -4.77 7.11 8.59
CA ASP A 24 -3.34 7.07 8.90
C ASP A 24 -3.01 6.23 10.14
N ARG A 25 -4.02 5.71 10.84
CA ARG A 25 -3.83 4.96 12.09
C ARG A 25 -3.75 3.46 11.89
N VAL A 26 -2.75 2.85 12.52
CA VAL A 26 -2.61 1.39 12.67
C VAL A 26 -2.79 1.00 14.13
N SER A 27 -3.41 -0.16 14.35
CA SER A 27 -3.63 -0.73 15.69
C SER A 27 -2.96 -2.11 15.77
N GLY A 28 -2.24 -2.36 16.86
CA GLY A 28 -1.52 -3.62 17.02
C GLY A 28 -0.53 -3.61 18.18
N GLU A 29 0.31 -4.63 18.18
CA GLU A 29 1.45 -4.78 19.08
C GLU A 29 2.73 -4.51 18.29
N PHE A 30 3.46 -3.50 18.75
CA PHE A 30 4.67 -3.02 18.08
C PHE A 30 5.80 -3.00 19.10
N PRO A 31 6.87 -3.80 18.89
CA PRO A 31 8.02 -3.83 19.80
C PRO A 31 8.87 -2.56 19.80
N ALA A 32 8.92 -1.85 18.68
CA ALA A 32 9.62 -0.57 18.51
C ALA A 32 8.78 0.36 17.63
N ASP A 33 9.30 1.52 17.23
CA ASP A 33 8.58 2.46 16.33
C ASP A 33 8.68 2.07 14.85
N GLN A 34 9.55 1.12 14.51
CA GLN A 34 9.59 0.49 13.20
C GLN A 34 10.15 -0.92 13.33
N GLY A 35 9.77 -1.82 12.42
CA GLY A 35 10.25 -3.20 12.45
C GLY A 35 9.51 -4.11 11.48
N LEU A 36 9.86 -5.40 11.52
CA LEU A 36 9.23 -6.47 10.72
C LEU A 36 8.47 -7.49 11.60
N ASP A 37 8.28 -7.17 12.88
CA ASP A 37 7.78 -8.06 13.93
C ASP A 37 6.46 -7.60 14.57
N GLY A 38 5.80 -6.62 13.93
CA GLY A 38 4.52 -6.09 14.36
C GLY A 38 3.39 -7.11 14.20
N VAL A 39 2.47 -7.16 15.16
CA VAL A 39 1.25 -7.97 15.09
C VAL A 39 0.05 -7.04 15.06
N LEU A 40 -0.60 -6.95 13.90
CA LEU A 40 -1.60 -5.92 13.64
C LEU A 40 -3.02 -6.46 13.72
N ASP A 41 -3.95 -5.56 14.05
CA ASP A 41 -5.35 -5.91 14.08
C ASP A 41 -5.94 -6.09 12.68
N CYS A 42 -6.87 -7.04 12.58
CA CYS A 42 -7.59 -7.27 11.34
C CYS A 42 -8.54 -6.11 11.05
N LEU A 43 -8.41 -5.50 9.87
CA LEU A 43 -9.43 -4.62 9.30
C LEU A 43 -10.22 -5.41 8.25
N LEU A 44 -11.35 -5.98 8.67
CA LEU A 44 -12.24 -6.78 7.79
C LEU A 44 -13.31 -5.90 7.15
N VAL A 45 -13.42 -5.98 5.82
CA VAL A 45 -14.47 -5.30 5.05
C VAL A 45 -15.28 -6.28 4.22
N ALA A 46 -16.53 -5.95 3.91
CA ALA A 46 -17.38 -6.80 3.10
C ALA A 46 -16.81 -6.98 1.67
N ALA A 47 -16.68 -8.23 1.24
CA ALA A 47 -16.12 -8.62 -0.06
C ALA A 47 -17.09 -9.47 -0.90
N GLY A 48 -18.39 -9.39 -0.60
CA GLY A 48 -19.47 -10.08 -1.31
C GLY A 48 -19.83 -11.42 -0.66
N LYS A 49 -20.14 -12.43 -1.48
CA LYS A 49 -20.50 -13.77 -1.03
C LYS A 49 -19.62 -14.82 -1.71
N TYR A 50 -19.38 -15.94 -1.03
CA TYR A 50 -18.85 -17.15 -1.65
C TYR A 50 -19.91 -17.82 -2.55
N ARG A 51 -19.49 -18.79 -3.37
CA ARG A 51 -20.39 -19.56 -4.25
C ARG A 51 -21.51 -20.29 -3.50
N ASN A 52 -21.28 -20.63 -2.24
CA ASN A 52 -22.27 -21.25 -1.35
C ASN A 52 -23.20 -20.22 -0.66
N GLY A 53 -23.15 -18.94 -1.05
CA GLY A 53 -23.97 -17.87 -0.48
C GLY A 53 -23.47 -17.27 0.83
N ALA A 54 -22.44 -17.85 1.46
CA ALA A 54 -21.89 -17.34 2.72
C ALA A 54 -21.24 -15.96 2.53
N ALA A 55 -21.36 -15.08 3.53
CA ALA A 55 -20.72 -13.76 3.50
C ALA A 55 -19.19 -13.90 3.44
N ARG A 56 -18.57 -13.18 2.51
CA ARG A 56 -17.11 -13.12 2.33
C ARG A 56 -16.63 -11.75 2.75
N HIS A 57 -15.57 -11.72 3.53
CA HIS A 57 -14.89 -10.50 3.94
C HIS A 57 -13.44 -10.51 3.43
N TRP A 58 -12.87 -9.32 3.29
CA TRP A 58 -11.48 -9.09 2.95
C TRP A 58 -10.77 -8.42 4.10
N CYS A 59 -9.62 -8.97 4.53
CA CYS A 59 -8.77 -8.31 5.50
C CYS A 59 -7.82 -7.36 4.78
N ARG A 60 -8.04 -6.05 4.92
CA ARG A 60 -7.15 -5.00 4.38
C ARG A 60 -5.76 -5.01 5.00
N THR A 61 -5.64 -5.47 6.24
CA THR A 61 -4.35 -5.54 6.93
C THR A 61 -3.50 -6.69 6.36
N HIS A 62 -4.05 -7.91 6.36
CA HIS A 62 -3.31 -9.12 6.04
C HIS A 62 -3.54 -9.65 4.61
N GLN A 63 -4.32 -8.93 3.81
CA GLN A 63 -4.56 -9.20 2.39
C GLN A 63 -5.06 -10.64 2.15
N THR A 64 -6.06 -11.06 2.91
CA THR A 64 -6.65 -12.41 2.82
C THR A 64 -8.15 -12.39 3.04
N TYR A 65 -8.85 -13.39 2.49
CA TYR A 65 -10.28 -13.55 2.71
C TYR A 65 -10.60 -14.13 4.08
N TRP A 66 -11.78 -13.80 4.57
CA TRP A 66 -12.38 -14.35 5.78
C TRP A 66 -13.84 -14.71 5.51
N GLY A 67 -14.31 -15.77 6.18
CA GLY A 67 -15.71 -16.22 6.15
C GLY A 67 -15.87 -17.68 5.71
N VAL A 68 -14.78 -18.46 5.66
CA VAL A 68 -14.90 -19.92 5.47
C VAL A 68 -15.33 -20.61 6.77
N LYS A 69 -15.67 -21.90 6.71
CA LYS A 69 -16.12 -22.66 7.89
C LYS A 69 -15.12 -22.60 9.06
N ALA A 70 -13.82 -22.67 8.77
CA ALA A 70 -12.77 -22.57 9.78
C ALA A 70 -12.76 -21.20 10.49
N ASP A 71 -12.95 -20.12 9.74
CA ASP A 71 -13.03 -18.76 10.29
C ASP A 71 -14.24 -18.61 11.24
N LEU A 72 -15.39 -19.13 10.81
CA LEU A 72 -16.63 -19.07 11.61
C LEU A 72 -16.50 -19.89 12.90
N ALA A 73 -15.88 -21.07 12.84
CA ALA A 73 -15.60 -21.88 14.01
C ALA A 73 -14.63 -21.18 14.98
N ALA A 74 -13.55 -20.59 14.46
CA ALA A 74 -12.60 -19.83 15.27
C ALA A 74 -13.24 -18.59 15.93
N TRP A 75 -14.15 -17.92 15.23
CA TRP A 75 -14.92 -16.81 15.79
C TRP A 75 -15.87 -17.29 16.90
N ALA A 76 -16.63 -18.36 16.67
CA ALA A 76 -17.53 -18.93 17.68
C ALA A 76 -16.77 -19.37 18.96
N ALA A 77 -15.56 -19.90 18.81
CA ALA A 77 -14.74 -20.33 19.95
C ALA A 77 -14.09 -19.16 20.72
N SER A 78 -13.69 -18.09 20.03
CA SER A 78 -12.90 -17.01 20.64
C SER A 78 -13.63 -15.69 20.87
N GLY A 79 -14.83 -15.52 20.29
CA GLY A 79 -15.57 -14.26 20.28
C GLY A 79 -14.92 -13.14 19.44
N ARG A 80 -13.73 -13.38 18.85
CA ARG A 80 -12.96 -12.37 18.11
C ARG A 80 -12.94 -12.67 16.61
N GLN A 81 -13.42 -11.73 15.82
CA GLN A 81 -13.37 -11.84 14.36
C GLN A 81 -11.95 -11.51 13.84
N ARG A 82 -11.21 -12.53 13.41
CA ARG A 82 -9.81 -12.40 12.95
C ARG A 82 -9.59 -13.27 11.71
N CYS A 83 -8.80 -12.79 10.76
CA CYS A 83 -8.43 -13.58 9.59
C CYS A 83 -7.42 -14.69 9.92
N ALA A 84 -7.28 -15.67 9.03
CA ALA A 84 -6.32 -16.77 9.18
C ALA A 84 -4.87 -16.28 9.44
N ARG A 85 -4.50 -15.12 8.91
CA ARG A 85 -3.16 -14.51 9.01
C ARG A 85 -2.98 -13.51 10.17
N HIS A 86 -3.92 -13.44 11.12
CA HIS A 86 -3.93 -12.39 12.15
C HIS A 86 -2.74 -12.40 13.13
N ALA A 87 -1.99 -13.50 13.16
CA ALA A 87 -0.81 -13.66 14.00
C ALA A 87 0.50 -13.48 13.21
N ASP A 88 0.41 -13.29 11.89
CA ASP A 88 1.58 -13.09 11.04
C ASP A 88 2.29 -11.81 11.44
N LYS A 89 3.63 -11.87 11.34
CA LYS A 89 4.46 -10.70 11.52
C LYS A 89 4.38 -9.81 10.29
N MET A 90 4.33 -8.50 10.54
CA MET A 90 4.21 -7.49 9.50
C MET A 90 5.32 -6.45 9.62
N GLY A 91 5.68 -5.90 8.47
CA GLY A 91 6.46 -4.69 8.40
C GLY A 91 5.62 -3.49 8.85
N TYR A 92 6.23 -2.60 9.62
CA TYR A 92 5.58 -1.39 10.08
C TYR A 92 6.57 -0.25 10.31
N ALA A 93 6.04 0.97 10.22
CA ALA A 93 6.69 2.20 10.63
C ALA A 93 5.64 3.12 11.27
N LEU A 94 5.85 3.50 12.52
CA LEU A 94 5.04 4.48 13.23
C LEU A 94 5.59 5.88 12.99
N HIS A 95 4.69 6.86 12.98
CA HIS A 95 5.01 8.26 12.70
C HIS A 95 5.87 8.45 11.42
N PRO A 96 5.51 7.79 10.30
CA PRO A 96 6.34 7.85 9.10
C PRO A 96 6.38 9.28 8.53
N PRO A 97 7.49 9.69 7.92
CA PRO A 97 7.58 10.97 7.23
C PRO A 97 6.49 11.10 6.16
N VAL A 98 5.95 12.32 6.04
CA VAL A 98 4.96 12.67 5.02
C VAL A 98 5.57 13.73 4.11
N ILE A 99 5.68 13.43 2.83
CA ILE A 99 6.13 14.34 1.79
C ILE A 99 4.90 14.97 1.17
N ASP A 100 4.73 16.28 1.37
CA ASP A 100 3.67 17.04 0.72
C ASP A 100 4.19 17.66 -0.59
N LEU A 101 3.74 17.12 -1.72
CA LEU A 101 4.22 17.53 -3.04
C LEU A 101 3.90 18.99 -3.35
N ALA A 102 2.79 19.53 -2.81
CA ALA A 102 2.43 20.94 -2.99
C ALA A 102 3.42 21.90 -2.30
N ALA A 103 4.21 21.42 -1.34
CA ALA A 103 5.23 22.19 -0.62
C ALA A 103 6.66 21.96 -1.16
N CYS A 104 6.82 21.15 -2.20
CA CYS A 104 8.11 20.76 -2.74
C CYS A 104 8.40 21.45 -4.08
N ALA A 105 9.66 21.74 -4.35
CA ALA A 105 10.19 22.04 -5.68
C ALA A 105 10.69 20.78 -6.39
N GLY A 106 10.95 19.70 -5.64
CA GLY A 106 11.36 18.40 -6.15
C GLY A 106 11.45 17.36 -5.04
N ALA A 107 11.15 16.11 -5.36
CA ALA A 107 11.30 14.98 -4.45
C ALA A 107 11.83 13.75 -5.19
N THR A 108 12.84 13.11 -4.64
CA THR A 108 13.36 11.83 -5.12
C THR A 108 13.19 10.80 -4.03
N ILE A 109 12.71 9.61 -4.37
CA ILE A 109 12.55 8.48 -3.44
C ILE A 109 13.22 7.26 -4.05
N ALA A 110 14.07 6.58 -3.29
CA ALA A 110 14.80 5.41 -3.73
C ALA A 110 14.86 4.34 -2.63
N GLY A 111 14.87 3.07 -3.06
CA GLY A 111 15.13 1.94 -2.15
C GLY A 111 16.63 1.78 -1.91
N THR A 112 17.00 1.37 -0.70
CA THR A 112 18.39 1.01 -0.36
C THR A 112 18.58 -0.51 -0.37
N ALA A 113 19.83 -0.96 -0.48
CA ALA A 113 20.16 -2.39 -0.51
C ALA A 113 19.74 -3.15 0.75
N ASP A 114 19.63 -2.46 1.89
CA ASP A 114 19.18 -3.03 3.16
C ASP A 114 17.67 -2.88 3.41
N GLY A 115 16.90 -2.51 2.38
CA GLY A 115 15.44 -2.46 2.41
C GLY A 115 14.85 -1.21 3.07
N ALA A 116 15.67 -0.24 3.45
CA ALA A 116 15.18 1.09 3.83
C ALA A 116 14.85 1.91 2.57
N MET A 117 14.26 3.09 2.81
CA MET A 117 14.03 4.09 1.78
C MET A 117 14.82 5.34 2.10
N GLU A 118 15.36 5.96 1.07
CA GLU A 118 15.95 7.29 1.10
C GLU A 118 15.06 8.24 0.30
N ALA A 119 14.82 9.42 0.85
CA ALA A 119 14.17 10.49 0.13
C ALA A 119 14.98 11.78 0.20
N ALA A 120 15.11 12.46 -0.92
CA ALA A 120 15.71 13.79 -1.03
C ALA A 120 14.63 14.79 -1.45
N ILE A 121 14.44 15.85 -0.66
CA ILE A 121 13.33 16.80 -0.81
C ILE A 121 13.87 18.22 -0.96
N ALA A 122 13.65 18.82 -2.12
CA ALA A 122 13.86 20.24 -2.35
C ALA A 122 12.56 20.98 -2.00
N ARG A 123 12.63 21.94 -1.06
CA ARG A 123 11.46 22.74 -0.64
C ARG A 123 11.22 23.90 -1.60
N ALA A 124 9.95 24.21 -1.85
CA ALA A 124 9.58 25.38 -2.64
C ALA A 124 10.10 26.66 -1.98
N GLY A 125 10.77 27.52 -2.76
CA GLY A 125 11.30 28.80 -2.28
C GLY A 125 12.56 28.71 -1.40
N ALA A 126 13.12 27.52 -1.17
CA ALA A 126 14.36 27.36 -0.42
C ALA A 126 15.57 27.35 -1.36
N SER A 127 16.59 28.16 -1.06
CA SER A 127 17.89 28.13 -1.75
C SER A 127 18.91 27.18 -1.10
N THR A 128 18.49 26.35 -0.15
CA THR A 128 19.34 25.43 0.60
C THR A 128 19.40 24.06 -0.06
N ALA A 129 20.41 23.27 0.29
CA ALA A 129 20.51 21.87 -0.12
C ALA A 129 19.23 21.07 0.21
N PRO A 130 18.88 20.05 -0.60
CA PRO A 130 17.74 19.18 -0.33
C PRO A 130 17.82 18.53 1.06
N LEU A 131 16.68 18.39 1.72
CA LEU A 131 16.56 17.59 2.93
C LEU A 131 16.64 16.12 2.55
N THR A 132 17.64 15.40 3.04
CA THR A 132 17.72 13.94 2.91
C THR A 132 17.17 13.28 4.17
N LEU A 133 16.30 12.30 3.99
CA LEU A 133 15.76 11.47 5.07
C LEU A 133 15.90 10.00 4.70
N ARG A 134 16.06 9.18 5.75
CA ARG A 134 16.12 7.72 5.64
C ARG A 134 15.08 7.12 6.57
N CYS A 135 14.21 6.25 6.05
CA CYS A 135 13.06 5.73 6.77
C CYS A 135 12.63 4.35 6.28
N ALA A 136 11.96 3.57 7.12
CA ALA A 136 11.39 2.27 6.71
C ALA A 136 10.09 2.39 5.90
N ALA A 137 9.31 3.43 6.18
CA ALA A 137 7.97 3.83 5.76
C ALA A 137 7.93 5.30 5.32
N LEU A 138 7.28 5.71 4.22
CA LEU A 138 6.92 7.13 4.03
C LEU A 138 5.58 7.27 3.33
N ALA A 139 4.94 8.44 3.47
CA ALA A 139 3.74 8.78 2.72
C ALA A 139 4.00 9.95 1.77
N ILE A 140 3.33 9.93 0.62
CA ILE A 140 3.21 11.07 -0.28
C ILE A 140 1.78 11.61 -0.16
N ARG A 141 1.64 12.92 -0.07
CA ARG A 141 0.36 13.62 -0.14
C ARG A 141 0.42 14.81 -1.11
N ASP A 142 -0.74 15.26 -1.54
CA ASP A 142 -0.91 16.53 -2.26
C ASP A 142 -1.94 17.39 -1.50
N SER A 143 -1.49 18.41 -0.77
CA SER A 143 -2.39 19.38 -0.13
C SER A 143 -2.89 20.47 -1.07
N GLY A 144 -2.36 20.56 -2.30
CA GLY A 144 -2.68 21.57 -3.31
C GLY A 144 -4.04 21.41 -3.97
N GLY A 145 -4.83 20.40 -3.59
CA GLY A 145 -6.26 20.32 -3.88
C GLY A 145 -6.67 19.34 -4.98
N SER A 146 -5.76 18.48 -5.46
CA SER A 146 -6.11 17.45 -6.44
C SER A 146 -6.05 16.04 -5.84
N ALA A 147 -7.05 15.20 -6.12
CA ALA A 147 -6.96 13.78 -5.80
C ALA A 147 -5.77 13.15 -6.53
N LEU A 148 -5.00 12.31 -5.85
CA LEU A 148 -3.83 11.62 -6.41
C LEU A 148 -4.20 10.73 -7.60
N PHE A 149 -5.42 10.19 -7.61
CA PHE A 149 -5.94 9.35 -8.70
C PHE A 149 -7.27 9.89 -9.22
N PRO A 150 -7.48 9.93 -10.55
CA PRO A 150 -8.73 10.39 -11.14
C PRO A 150 -9.96 9.66 -10.60
N GLY A 151 -11.02 10.40 -10.30
CA GLY A 151 -12.29 9.85 -9.83
C GLY A 151 -12.27 9.30 -8.40
N THR A 152 -11.27 9.67 -7.58
CA THR A 152 -11.15 9.22 -6.19
C THR A 152 -11.06 10.41 -5.23
N ALA A 153 -11.22 10.15 -3.93
CA ALA A 153 -10.94 11.12 -2.86
C ALA A 153 -9.56 10.90 -2.22
N ILE A 154 -8.69 10.11 -2.87
CA ILE A 154 -7.40 9.71 -2.30
C ILE A 154 -6.43 10.88 -2.42
N VAL A 155 -6.00 11.44 -1.29
CA VAL A 155 -5.04 12.56 -1.22
C VAL A 155 -3.69 12.16 -0.64
N GLN A 156 -3.58 10.93 -0.14
CA GLN A 156 -2.35 10.37 0.43
C GLN A 156 -2.15 8.91 0.01
N VAL A 157 -0.89 8.56 -0.21
CA VAL A 157 -0.41 7.24 -0.61
C VAL A 157 0.77 6.85 0.27
N ASN A 158 0.69 5.67 0.89
CA ASN A 158 1.76 5.08 1.67
C ASN A 158 2.73 4.30 0.76
N ILE A 159 3.99 4.72 0.75
CA ILE A 159 5.06 4.00 0.08
C ILE A 159 5.68 3.05 1.09
N THR A 160 5.72 1.78 0.72
CA THR A 160 6.26 0.68 1.54
C THR A 160 7.43 0.04 0.82
N PRO A 161 8.36 -0.60 1.54
CA PRO A 161 9.48 -1.32 0.91
C PRO A 161 9.06 -2.28 -0.20
N PRO A 162 8.04 -3.17 -0.05
CA PRO A 162 7.65 -4.05 -1.14
C PRO A 162 7.06 -3.29 -2.34
N ALA A 163 6.33 -2.19 -2.12
CA ALA A 163 5.77 -1.40 -3.21
C ALA A 163 6.86 -0.68 -4.03
N LEU A 164 7.83 -0.09 -3.34
CA LEU A 164 8.97 0.56 -3.99
C LEU A 164 9.82 -0.46 -4.75
N LEU A 165 10.21 -1.56 -4.10
CA LEU A 165 11.00 -2.61 -4.72
C LEU A 165 10.32 -3.19 -5.96
N ALA A 166 9.02 -3.51 -5.88
CA ALA A 166 8.25 -4.04 -7.00
C ALA A 166 8.21 -3.07 -8.19
N TYR A 167 7.93 -1.79 -7.93
CA TYR A 167 7.89 -0.77 -8.97
C TYR A 167 9.26 -0.52 -9.61
N SER A 168 10.30 -0.32 -8.78
CA SER A 168 11.66 -0.06 -9.22
C SER A 168 12.23 -1.22 -10.04
N ALA A 169 12.00 -2.47 -9.60
CA ALA A 169 12.42 -3.66 -10.34
C ALA A 169 11.70 -3.79 -11.69
N ALA A 170 10.37 -3.61 -11.72
CA ALA A 170 9.60 -3.65 -12.96
C ALA A 170 10.02 -2.54 -13.94
N ARG A 171 10.28 -1.32 -13.43
CA ARG A 171 10.78 -0.19 -14.22
C ARG A 171 12.17 -0.47 -14.79
N ALA A 172 13.11 -0.95 -13.96
CA ALA A 172 14.47 -1.29 -14.39
C ALA A 172 14.50 -2.41 -15.44
N ALA A 173 13.58 -3.36 -15.34
CA ALA A 173 13.41 -4.43 -16.32
C ALA A 173 12.65 -4.00 -17.59
N GLY A 174 12.25 -2.73 -17.71
CA GLY A 174 11.52 -2.22 -18.88
C GLY A 174 10.13 -2.85 -19.05
N GLN A 175 9.50 -3.31 -17.97
CA GLN A 175 8.20 -3.95 -18.02
C GLN A 175 7.09 -2.93 -18.36
N ALA A 176 6.01 -3.41 -18.98
CA ALA A 176 4.82 -2.62 -19.21
C ALA A 176 4.19 -2.24 -17.86
N LEU A 177 4.33 -0.97 -17.46
CA LEU A 177 3.78 -0.40 -16.24
C LEU A 177 2.50 0.39 -16.54
N GLY A 178 1.59 0.38 -15.57
CA GLY A 178 0.39 1.21 -15.59
C GLY A 178 -0.20 1.34 -14.21
N CYS A 179 -1.41 1.89 -14.12
CA CYS A 179 -2.17 1.93 -12.88
C CYS A 179 -3.66 1.85 -13.22
N VAL A 180 -4.29 0.74 -12.86
CA VAL A 180 -5.74 0.56 -13.05
C VAL A 180 -6.46 0.74 -11.72
N ASN A 181 -7.58 1.47 -11.75
CA ASN A 181 -8.47 1.60 -10.60
C ASN A 181 -9.43 0.41 -10.53
N CYS A 182 -9.72 -0.05 -9.32
CA CYS A 182 -10.62 -1.15 -9.11
C CYS A 182 -12.03 -0.81 -9.59
N ALA A 183 -12.61 -1.62 -10.48
CA ALA A 183 -13.96 -1.41 -11.00
C ALA A 183 -15.05 -1.43 -9.91
N ARG A 184 -14.76 -1.99 -8.73
CA ARG A 184 -15.69 -2.10 -7.60
C ARG A 184 -15.56 -0.95 -6.58
N CYS A 185 -14.35 -0.50 -6.28
CA CYS A 185 -14.11 0.45 -5.18
C CYS A 185 -13.25 1.66 -5.56
N ALA A 186 -12.93 1.81 -6.84
CA ALA A 186 -12.10 2.87 -7.43
C ALA A 186 -10.66 3.00 -6.89
N HIS A 187 -10.25 2.22 -5.89
CA HIS A 187 -8.88 2.27 -5.38
C HIS A 187 -7.89 1.76 -6.43
N PRO A 188 -6.70 2.39 -6.55
CA PRO A 188 -5.68 1.96 -7.50
C PRO A 188 -5.13 0.59 -7.10
N HIS A 189 -4.90 -0.27 -8.08
CA HIS A 189 -4.29 -1.58 -7.87
C HIS A 189 -2.78 -1.45 -7.70
N LEU A 190 -2.25 -2.15 -6.69
CA LEU A 190 -0.82 -2.35 -6.48
C LEU A 190 -0.53 -3.85 -6.56
N ASP A 191 0.13 -4.25 -7.64
CA ASP A 191 0.67 -5.59 -7.81
C ASP A 191 2.01 -5.71 -7.04
N LEU A 192 2.17 -6.79 -6.29
CA LEU A 192 3.37 -7.10 -5.50
C LEU A 192 3.80 -8.55 -5.77
N GLY A 193 4.95 -8.95 -5.22
CA GLY A 193 5.41 -10.34 -5.26
C GLY A 193 5.39 -10.90 -6.68
N SER A 194 4.76 -12.07 -6.86
CA SER A 194 4.65 -12.72 -8.17
C SER A 194 3.80 -11.95 -9.19
N PHE A 195 2.85 -11.09 -8.78
CA PHE A 195 2.06 -10.28 -9.71
C PHE A 195 2.85 -9.08 -10.24
N ALA A 196 3.90 -8.64 -9.54
CA ALA A 196 4.78 -7.57 -10.01
C ALA A 196 5.92 -8.05 -10.94
N GLN A 197 5.95 -9.34 -11.30
CA GLN A 197 7.05 -9.90 -12.11
C GLN A 197 6.74 -9.93 -13.61
N THR A 198 5.46 -10.11 -13.97
CA THR A 198 5.05 -10.27 -15.36
C THR A 198 3.80 -9.44 -15.65
N PRO A 199 3.78 -8.66 -16.74
CA PRO A 199 2.58 -7.96 -17.21
C PRO A 199 1.40 -8.91 -17.40
N HIS A 200 0.25 -8.52 -16.87
CA HIS A 200 -0.96 -9.33 -16.93
C HIS A 200 -2.19 -8.43 -17.01
N ARG A 201 -3.35 -9.01 -17.33
CA ARG A 201 -4.59 -8.24 -17.51
C ARG A 201 -5.50 -8.25 -16.30
N ARG A 202 -5.41 -9.26 -15.42
CA ARG A 202 -6.35 -9.44 -14.29
C ARG A 202 -5.72 -9.00 -12.99
N HIS A 203 -6.23 -7.93 -12.39
CA HIS A 203 -5.67 -7.37 -11.17
C HIS A 203 -6.53 -7.65 -9.95
N TYR A 204 -5.87 -7.91 -8.82
CA TYR A 204 -6.50 -8.21 -7.53
C TYR A 204 -6.42 -6.98 -6.61
N CYS A 205 -7.55 -6.55 -6.05
CA CYS A 205 -7.64 -5.29 -5.32
C CYS A 205 -7.27 -5.50 -3.85
N GLY A 206 -6.16 -4.91 -3.42
CA GLY A 206 -5.74 -4.97 -2.02
C GLY A 206 -6.64 -4.20 -1.04
N ASN A 207 -7.51 -3.30 -1.53
CA ASN A 207 -8.46 -2.57 -0.67
C ASN A 207 -9.75 -3.34 -0.37
N CYS A 208 -10.37 -3.95 -1.38
CA CYS A 208 -11.70 -4.57 -1.24
C CYS A 208 -11.75 -6.06 -1.51
N GLY A 209 -10.62 -6.67 -1.91
CA GLY A 209 -10.56 -8.08 -2.28
C GLY A 209 -11.36 -8.40 -3.55
N SER A 210 -11.60 -7.45 -4.44
CA SER A 210 -12.17 -7.73 -5.76
C SER A 210 -11.09 -8.22 -6.72
N ASP A 211 -11.37 -9.27 -7.47
CA ASP A 211 -10.46 -9.92 -8.43
C ASP A 211 -10.97 -9.85 -9.88
N SER A 212 -11.94 -8.96 -10.12
CA SER A 212 -12.65 -8.82 -11.38
C SER A 212 -12.21 -7.59 -12.21
N THR A 213 -11.21 -6.84 -11.74
CA THR A 213 -10.65 -5.71 -12.50
C THR A 213 -9.76 -6.24 -13.61
N HIS A 214 -9.99 -5.80 -14.84
CA HIS A 214 -9.13 -6.12 -15.97
C HIS A 214 -8.64 -4.86 -16.68
N SER A 215 -7.34 -4.76 -16.94
CA SER A 215 -6.77 -3.73 -17.79
C SER A 215 -7.01 -4.05 -19.28
N PRO A 216 -7.06 -3.03 -20.16
CA PRO A 216 -7.18 -3.26 -21.60
C PRO A 216 -6.02 -4.11 -22.12
N ASP A 217 -4.79 -3.72 -21.78
CA ASP A 217 -3.54 -4.37 -22.16
C ASP A 217 -2.82 -4.99 -20.95
N ALA A 218 -1.93 -5.96 -21.20
CA ALA A 218 -1.14 -6.56 -20.14
C ALA A 218 -0.16 -5.53 -19.52
N MET A 219 -0.24 -5.34 -18.21
CA MET A 219 0.63 -4.42 -17.47
C MET A 219 0.88 -4.92 -16.04
N ILE A 220 1.86 -4.34 -15.36
CA ILE A 220 1.98 -4.38 -13.90
C ILE A 220 1.35 -3.09 -13.37
N SER A 221 0.31 -3.22 -12.54
CA SER A 221 -0.36 -2.06 -11.94
C SER A 221 0.39 -1.59 -10.71
N SER A 222 0.83 -0.33 -10.72
CA SER A 222 1.47 0.32 -9.58
C SER A 222 0.98 1.77 -9.44
N PRO A 223 0.45 2.17 -8.28
CA PRO A 223 0.12 3.56 -8.02
C PRO A 223 1.35 4.48 -8.10
N LEU A 224 2.55 3.95 -7.84
CA LEU A 224 3.80 4.71 -7.96
C LEU A 224 4.08 5.13 -9.40
N HIS A 225 3.68 4.31 -10.38
CA HIS A 225 3.80 4.66 -11.80
C HIS A 225 2.90 5.84 -12.17
N ALA A 226 1.63 5.81 -11.74
CA ALA A 226 0.71 6.91 -11.97
C ALA A 226 1.19 8.21 -11.29
N LEU A 227 1.74 8.12 -10.07
CA LEU A 227 2.32 9.28 -9.38
C LEU A 227 3.53 9.84 -10.12
N SER A 228 4.43 8.98 -10.64
CA SER A 228 5.60 9.44 -11.42
C SER A 228 5.21 10.17 -12.70
N ILE A 229 4.09 9.79 -13.33
CA ILE A 229 3.58 10.48 -14.53
C ILE A 229 2.88 11.79 -14.13
N LYS A 230 2.00 11.73 -13.13
CA LYS A 230 1.20 12.90 -12.72
C LYS A 230 2.08 14.06 -12.25
N PHE A 231 3.18 13.74 -11.57
CA PHE A 231 4.11 14.71 -11.01
C PHE A 231 5.47 14.67 -11.74
N ASP A 232 5.46 14.43 -13.05
CA ASP A 232 6.69 14.44 -13.86
C ASP A 232 7.45 15.76 -13.69
N GLY A 233 8.78 15.67 -13.60
CA GLY A 233 9.68 16.78 -13.24
C GLY A 233 9.65 17.21 -11.77
N LEU A 234 8.64 16.83 -10.98
CA LEU A 234 8.56 17.11 -9.54
C LEU A 234 8.90 15.88 -8.67
N LEU A 235 8.44 14.69 -9.04
CA LEU A 235 8.59 13.46 -8.27
C LEU A 235 9.34 12.40 -9.09
N THR A 236 10.48 11.97 -8.57
CA THR A 236 11.25 10.85 -9.12
C THR A 236 11.22 9.67 -8.15
N ILE A 237 10.80 8.50 -8.62
CA ILE A 237 10.79 7.25 -7.83
C ILE A 237 11.72 6.26 -8.50
N MET A 238 12.78 5.83 -7.80
CA MET A 238 13.86 4.98 -8.33
C MET A 238 13.95 3.64 -7.62
#